data_AF-A0A4W3HT44-F1
#
_entry.id   AF-A0A4W3HT44-F1
#
_cell.length_a   1.000
_cell.length_b   1.000
_cell.length_c   1.000
_cell.angle_alpha   90.00
_cell.angle_beta   90.00
_cell.angle_gamma   90.00
#
_symmetry.space_group_name_H-M   'P 1'
#
loop_
_entity.id
_entity.type
_entity.pdbx_description
1 polymer ?
#
loop_
_entity_poly.entity_id
_entity_poly.type
_entity_poly.pdbx_seq_one_letter_code
_entity_poly.pdbx_strand_id
1 'polypeptide(L)'
;MQVVVVSFANYLKSIGRTSIIKECTEISSGKSFAAKITAYKRQNHPFVLREYETLRKLHHRSIVELHAAYITPKYLVLIQELCRGTELLHHLAARLTGQKHCG
;
A
#
# COMPACT_ATOMS: atom_id res chain seq x y z
N MET A 1 -3.13 -19.05 -6.15
CA MET A 1 -3.23 -17.94 -5.18
C MET A 1 -2.34 -18.31 -4.01
N GLN A 2 -1.08 -17.85 -4.01
CA GLN A 2 -0.13 -18.16 -2.94
C GLN A 2 -0.51 -17.38 -1.68
N VAL A 3 -0.66 -18.09 -0.58
CA VAL A 3 -0.74 -17.48 0.75
C VAL A 3 0.69 -17.09 1.12
N VAL A 4 1.03 -15.81 0.94
CA VAL A 4 2.24 -15.23 1.49
C VAL A 4 1.92 -14.98 2.94
N VAL A 5 2.56 -15.75 3.82
CA VAL A 5 2.46 -15.48 5.25
C VAL A 5 3.29 -14.23 5.51
N VAL A 6 2.61 -13.14 5.85
CA VAL A 6 3.24 -11.88 6.21
C VAL A 6 3.07 -11.61 7.70
N SER A 7 4.14 -11.19 8.36
CA SER A 7 4.05 -10.59 9.70
C SER A 7 3.70 -9.10 9.54
N PHE A 8 2.73 -8.57 10.29
CA PHE A 8 2.40 -7.15 10.26
C PHE A 8 3.12 -6.42 11.39
N ALA A 9 3.87 -5.36 11.04
CA ALA A 9 4.53 -4.47 11.99
C ALA A 9 4.26 -3.03 11.59
N ASN A 10 4.22 -2.14 12.58
CA ASN A 10 4.12 -0.69 12.39
C ASN A 10 2.86 -0.18 11.66
N TYR A 11 2.44 1.03 12.00
CA TYR A 11 1.40 1.75 11.27
C TYR A 11 2.05 2.74 10.32
N LEU A 12 1.71 2.68 9.03
CA LEU A 12 2.14 3.66 8.04
C LEU A 12 1.03 4.71 7.89
N LYS A 13 1.38 5.99 8.08
CA LYS A 13 0.45 7.11 7.96
C LYS A 13 0.05 7.28 6.49
N SER A 14 -1.18 6.91 6.14
CA SER A 14 -1.74 7.26 4.83
C SER A 14 -2.53 8.55 4.87
N ILE A 15 -2.28 9.45 3.92
CA ILE A 15 -3.10 10.63 3.69
C ILE A 15 -4.26 10.22 2.75
N GLY A 16 -5.33 9.67 3.30
CA GLY A 16 -6.48 9.15 2.53
C GLY A 16 -7.63 8.69 3.43
N ARG A 17 -8.83 8.50 2.87
CA ARG A 17 -10.09 8.39 3.64
C ARG A 17 -10.55 6.97 4.03
N THR A 18 -9.94 5.87 3.56
CA THR A 18 -10.61 4.54 3.69
C THR A 18 -9.71 3.31 3.87
N SER A 19 -8.38 3.44 3.89
CA SER A 19 -7.46 2.30 3.97
C SER A 19 -6.46 2.49 5.11
N ILE A 20 -6.10 1.39 5.76
CA ILE A 20 -4.99 1.34 6.73
C ILE A 20 -3.78 0.78 6.01
N ILE A 21 -2.61 1.40 6.19
CA ILE A 21 -1.35 0.89 5.67
C ILE A 21 -0.51 0.36 6.84
N LYS A 22 0.04 -0.84 6.69
CA LYS A 22 0.99 -1.44 7.64
C LYS A 22 2.23 -1.91 6.91
N GLU A 23 3.38 -1.88 7.56
CA GLU A 23 4.54 -2.60 7.05
C GLU A 23 4.34 -4.10 7.33
N CYS A 24 4.83 -4.94 6.44
CA CYS A 24 4.79 -6.38 6.64
C CYS A 24 5.99 -7.09 6.05
N THR A 25 6.34 -8.25 6.59
CA THR A 25 7.50 -9.03 6.17
C THR A 25 7.07 -10.41 5.71
N GLU A 26 7.43 -10.79 4.50
CA GLU A 26 7.24 -12.15 3.99
C GLU A 26 8.15 -13.10 4.78
N ILE A 27 7.57 -14.10 5.45
CA ILE A 27 8.32 -15.00 6.35
C ILE A 27 9.34 -15.85 5.57
N SER A 28 8.98 -16.32 4.37
CA SER A 28 9.84 -17.19 3.56
C SER A 28 11.11 -16.52 3.07
N SER A 29 11.06 -15.23 2.74
CA SER A 29 12.20 -14.48 2.15
C SER A 29 12.80 -13.45 3.09
N GLY A 30 12.10 -13.05 4.15
CA GLY A 30 12.46 -11.93 5.00
C GLY A 30 12.28 -10.55 4.34
N LYS A 31 11.70 -10.48 3.13
CA LYS A 31 11.51 -9.21 2.40
C LYS A 31 10.37 -8.38 3.00
N SER A 32 10.61 -7.08 3.16
CA SER A 32 9.62 -6.12 3.66
C SER A 32 8.75 -5.54 2.54
N PHE A 33 7.48 -5.30 2.86
CA PHE A 33 6.42 -4.82 1.97
C PHE A 33 5.48 -3.87 2.71
N ALA A 34 4.63 -3.16 1.96
CA ALA A 34 3.50 -2.41 2.49
C ALA A 34 2.19 -3.19 2.27
N ALA A 35 1.40 -3.35 3.32
CA ALA A 35 0.06 -3.91 3.25
C ALA A 35 -0.99 -2.81 3.30
N LYS A 36 -1.70 -2.60 2.19
CA LYS A 36 -2.87 -1.72 2.12
C LYS A 36 -4.14 -2.50 2.41
N ILE A 37 -4.76 -2.21 3.54
CA ILE A 37 -5.95 -2.88 4.07
C ILE A 37 -7.15 -1.96 3.85
N THR A 38 -8.05 -2.37 2.97
CA THR A 38 -9.27 -1.62 2.62
C THR A 38 -10.50 -2.41 3.04
N ALA A 39 -11.47 -1.75 3.67
CA ALA A 39 -12.74 -2.38 4.00
C ALA A 39 -13.43 -2.91 2.73
N TYR A 40 -13.84 -4.17 2.77
CA TYR A 40 -14.47 -4.87 1.67
C TYR A 40 -15.91 -5.23 2.05
N LYS A 41 -16.85 -4.76 1.22
CA LYS A 41 -18.26 -5.13 1.25
C LYS A 41 -18.63 -5.58 -0.16
N ARG A 42 -19.37 -6.69 -0.31
CA ARG A 42 -19.74 -7.23 -1.63
C ARG A 42 -20.46 -6.20 -2.51
N GLN A 43 -21.24 -5.30 -1.91
CA GLN A 43 -21.94 -4.21 -2.61
C GLN A 43 -20.98 -3.20 -3.27
N ASN A 44 -19.78 -3.00 -2.69
CA ASN A 44 -18.79 -2.03 -3.18
C ASN A 44 -17.69 -2.70 -4.02
N HIS A 45 -17.87 -3.99 -4.36
CA HIS A 45 -16.88 -4.82 -5.04
C HIS A 45 -16.24 -4.18 -6.29
N PRO A 46 -17.00 -3.57 -7.23
CA PRO A 46 -16.40 -2.99 -8.43
C PRO A 46 -15.46 -1.82 -8.13
N PHE A 47 -15.75 -1.06 -7.07
CA PHE A 47 -14.92 0.08 -6.65
C PHE A 47 -13.69 -0.38 -5.89
N VAL A 48 -13.86 -1.30 -4.94
CA VAL A 48 -12.77 -1.79 -4.09
C VAL A 48 -11.75 -2.61 -4.89
N LEU A 49 -12.19 -3.37 -5.90
CA LEU A 49 -11.27 -4.14 -6.75
C LEU A 49 -10.60 -3.34 -7.86
N ARG A 50 -11.03 -2.11 -8.15
CA ARG A 50 -10.46 -1.30 -9.23
C ARG A 50 -8.95 -1.13 -9.06
N GLU A 51 -8.49 -0.91 -7.84
CA GLU A 51 -7.07 -0.74 -7.53
C GLU A 51 -6.28 -2.03 -7.80
N TYR A 52 -6.79 -3.18 -7.35
CA TYR A 52 -6.21 -4.49 -7.67
C TYR A 52 -6.13 -4.73 -9.19
N GLU A 53 -7.23 -4.50 -9.91
CA GLU A 53 -7.32 -4.70 -11.36
C GLU A 53 -6.37 -3.80 -12.15
N THR A 54 -6.08 -2.62 -11.62
CA THR A 54 -5.13 -1.67 -12.20
C THR A 54 -3.70 -2.14 -11.93
N LEU A 55 -3.36 -2.39 -10.67
CA LEU A 55 -2.00 -2.75 -10.26
C LEU A 55 -1.54 -4.10 -10.81
N ARG A 56 -2.43 -5.10 -10.91
CA ARG A 56 -2.06 -6.42 -11.46
C ARG A 56 -1.64 -6.40 -12.93
N LYS A 57 -1.97 -5.33 -13.66
CA LYS A 57 -1.65 -5.16 -15.09
C LYS A 57 -0.43 -4.27 -15.32
N LEU A 58 0.07 -3.62 -14.26
CA LEU A 58 1.16 -2.65 -14.35
C LEU A 58 2.44 -3.27 -13.82
N HIS A 59 3.46 -3.35 -14.68
CA HIS A 59 4.81 -3.73 -14.30
C HIS A 59 5.76 -2.66 -14.84
N HIS A 60 6.04 -1.64 -14.02
CA HIS A 60 6.90 -0.54 -14.41
C HIS A 60 7.67 -0.01 -13.20
N ARG A 61 8.96 0.31 -13.37
CA ARG A 61 9.87 0.75 -12.28
C ARG A 61 9.36 1.96 -11.49
N SER A 62 8.56 2.82 -12.12
CA SER A 62 8.01 4.04 -11.51
C SER A 62 6.63 3.86 -10.87
N ILE A 63 6.08 2.65 -10.86
CA ILE A 63 4.77 2.33 -10.28
C ILE A 63 5.00 1.24 -9.24
N VAL A 64 4.36 1.38 -8.08
CA VAL A 64 4.48 0.39 -7.00
C VAL A 64 4.04 -0.98 -7.51
N GLU A 65 4.90 -1.98 -7.31
CA GLU A 65 4.61 -3.36 -7.71
C GLU A 65 3.61 -4.00 -6.73
N LEU A 66 2.67 -4.79 -7.27
CA LEU A 66 1.78 -5.63 -6.47
C LEU A 66 2.40 -7.02 -6.32
N HIS A 67 2.87 -7.34 -5.11
CA HIS A 67 3.44 -8.65 -4.77
C HIS A 67 2.34 -9.71 -4.63
N ALA A 68 1.28 -9.39 -3.90
CA ALA A 68 0.17 -10.31 -3.65
C ALA A 68 -1.12 -9.56 -3.29
N ALA A 69 -2.26 -10.26 -3.36
CA ALA A 69 -3.54 -9.73 -2.91
C ALA A 69 -4.37 -10.82 -2.21
N TYR A 70 -5.08 -10.42 -1.14
CA TYR A 70 -5.96 -11.28 -0.36
C TYR A 70 -7.33 -10.64 -0.20
N ILE A 71 -8.37 -11.45 -0.36
CA ILE A 71 -9.73 -11.07 -0.01
C ILE A 71 -10.14 -11.90 1.19
N THR A 72 -10.56 -11.21 2.24
CA THR A 72 -11.25 -11.77 3.39
C THR A 72 -12.72 -11.33 3.34
N PRO A 73 -13.62 -11.91 4.15
CA PRO A 73 -15.01 -11.48 4.20
C PRO A 73 -15.21 -9.98 4.50
N LYS A 74 -14.23 -9.32 5.15
CA LYS A 74 -14.33 -7.92 5.60
C LYS A 74 -13.31 -6.97 4.96
N TYR A 75 -12.25 -7.49 4.35
CA TYR A 75 -11.12 -6.68 3.86
C TYR A 75 -10.54 -7.19 2.56
N LEU A 76 -10.16 -6.25 1.69
CA LEU A 76 -9.17 -6.45 0.63
C LEU A 76 -7.81 -6.02 1.18
N VAL A 77 -6.81 -6.88 1.04
CA VAL A 77 -5.43 -6.60 1.43
C VAL A 77 -4.55 -6.65 0.18
N LEU A 78 -3.88 -5.56 -0.15
CA LEU A 78 -2.89 -5.50 -1.23
C LEU A 78 -1.50 -5.46 -0.61
N ILE A 79 -0.64 -6.42 -0.97
CA ILE A 79 0.77 -6.43 -0.59
C ILE A 79 1.55 -5.79 -1.72
N GLN A 80 2.19 -4.67 -1.42
CA GLN A 80 2.84 -3.79 -2.37
C GLN A 80 4.31 -3.62 -2.01
N GLU A 81 5.13 -3.26 -2.99
CA GLU A 81 6.51 -2.82 -2.75
C GLU A 81 6.54 -1.72 -1.67
N LEU A 82 7.47 -1.87 -0.70
CA LEU A 82 7.66 -0.88 0.34
C LEU A 82 8.54 0.26 -0.18
N CYS A 83 7.91 1.38 -0.57
CA CYS A 83 8.64 2.58 -0.95
C CYS A 83 9.21 3.28 0.30
N ARG A 84 10.53 3.26 0.46
CA ARG A 84 11.22 4.00 1.53
C ARG A 84 11.48 5.44 1.08
N GLY A 85 10.77 6.39 1.68
CA GLY A 85 10.91 7.82 1.39
C GLY A 85 9.67 8.60 1.79
N THR A 86 9.78 9.93 1.83
CA THR A 86 8.62 10.81 2.00
C THR A 86 7.74 10.75 0.76
N GLU A 87 6.42 10.67 0.95
CA GLU A 87 5.46 10.66 -0.16
C GLU A 87 5.70 11.88 -1.07
N LEU A 88 5.60 11.69 -2.40
CA LEU A 88 5.73 12.78 -3.39
C LEU A 88 4.83 13.98 -3.02
N LEU A 89 3.61 13.72 -2.57
CA LEU A 89 2.68 14.75 -2.12
C LEU A 89 3.21 15.51 -0.92
N HIS A 90 3.81 14.84 0.06
CA HIS A 90 4.41 15.48 1.23
C HIS A 90 5.61 16.34 0.83
N HIS A 91 6.47 15.81 -0.05
CA HIS A 91 7.59 16.57 -0.62
C HIS A 91 7.14 17.80 -1.41
N LEU A 92 6.10 17.68 -2.24
CA LEU A 92 5.54 18.80 -3.00
C LEU A 92 4.87 19.81 -2.06
N ALA A 93 4.08 19.35 -1.09
CA ALA A 93 3.45 20.22 -0.10
C ALA A 93 4.51 21.02 0.68
N ALA A 94 5.57 20.39 1.17
CA ALA A 94 6.66 21.06 1.88
C ALA A 94 7.36 22.15 1.03
N ARG A 95 7.53 21.91 -0.28
CA ARG A 95 8.09 22.89 -1.21
C ARG A 95 7.14 24.05 -1.48
N LEU A 96 5.84 23.78 -1.59
CA LEU A 96 4.82 24.80 -1.82
C LEU A 96 4.53 25.62 -0.57
N THR A 97 4.69 25.05 0.63
CA THR A 97 4.45 25.75 1.91
C THR A 97 5.69 26.49 2.43
N GLY A 98 6.80 26.52 1.69
CA GLY A 98 7.91 27.42 1.96
C GLY A 98 8.63 27.18 3.30
N GLN A 99 8.70 25.94 3.78
CA GLN A 99 9.63 25.66 4.88
C GLN A 99 11.07 25.69 4.34
N LYS A 100 11.76 26.80 4.63
CA LYS A 100 13.21 26.87 4.57
C LYS A 100 13.77 25.79 5.51
N HIS A 101 14.29 24.70 4.96
CA HIS A 101 15.23 23.87 5.70
C HIS A 101 16.44 24.75 6.04
N CYS A 102 16.62 25.05 7.32
CA CYS A 102 17.88 25.54 7.85
C CYS A 102 18.47 24.41 8.69
N GLY A 103 19.69 23.98 8.35
CA GLY A 103 20.56 23.10 9.14
C GLY A 103 20.18 21.64 9.16
#